data_AF-A0A2S9FSC8-F1
#
_entry.id   AF-A0A2S9FSC8-F1
#
_cell.length_a   1.000
_cell.length_b   1.000
_cell.length_c   1.000
_cell.angle_alpha   90.00
_cell.angle_beta   90.00
_cell.angle_gamma   90.00
#
_symmetry.space_group_name_H-M   'P 1'
#
loop_
_entity.id
_entity.type
_entity.pdbx_description
1 polymer ?
#
loop_
_entity_poly.entity_id
_entity_poly.type
_entity_poly.pdbx_seq_one_letter_code
_entity_poly.pdbx_strand_id
1 'polypeptide(L)' 'MLTTLVDHGVDVCFANPGTSEMHFVAALDAVPQMRGIL' A
#
# COMPACT_ATOMS: atom_id res chain seq x y z
N MET A 1 -7.87 5.00 2.95
CA MET A 1 -7.91 3.53 3.15
C MET A 1 -6.59 3.01 3.67
N LEU A 2 -5.46 3.20 2.97
CA LEU A 2 -4.13 2.77 3.44
C LEU A 2 -3.72 3.40 4.79
N THR A 3 -4.01 4.68 4.99
CA THR A 3 -3.76 5.36 6.28
C THR A 3 -4.47 4.68 7.46
N THR A 4 -5.74 4.30 7.28
CA THR A 4 -6.49 3.56 8.31
C THR A 4 -5.85 2.22 8.64
N LEU A 5 -5.31 1.52 7.64
CA LEU A 5 -4.60 0.25 7.86
C LEU A 5 -3.33 0.47 8.69
N VAL A 6 -2.55 1.51 8.38
CA VAL A 6 -1.37 1.92 9.17
C VAL A 6 -1.77 2.31 10.59
N ASP A 7 -2.86 3.07 10.77
CA ASP A 7 -3.36 3.47 12.10
C ASP A 7 -3.75 2.26 12.96
N HIS A 8 -4.06 1.13 12.33
CA HIS A 8 -4.32 -0.16 12.97
C HIS A 8 -3.11 -1.11 13.00
N GLY A 9 -1.91 -0.62 12.69
CA GLY A 9 -0.66 -1.38 12.82
C GLY A 9 -0.34 -2.30 11.64
N VAL A 10 -0.98 -2.11 10.48
CA VAL A 10 -0.60 -2.81 9.25
C VAL A 10 0.43 -1.98 8.51
N ASP A 11 1.68 -2.42 8.57
CA ASP A 11 2.87 -1.74 8.11
C ASP A 11 3.55 -2.43 6.91
N VAL A 12 3.11 -3.64 6.53
CA VAL A 12 3.64 -4.36 5.36
C VAL A 12 2.51 -4.86 4.47
N CYS A 13 2.63 -4.64 3.16
CA CYS A 13 1.72 -5.14 2.13
C CYS A 13 2.48 -5.95 1.08
N PHE A 14 2.10 -7.21 0.91
CA PHE A 14 2.56 -8.03 -0.20
C PHE A 14 1.51 -7.95 -1.32
N ALA A 15 1.92 -7.53 -2.49
CA ALA A 15 1.05 -7.45 -3.66
C ALA A 15 1.84 -7.85 -4.91
N ASN A 16 1.14 -8.22 -5.97
CA ASN A 16 1.74 -8.35 -7.30
C ASN A 16 0.86 -7.55 -8.25
N PRO A 17 1.06 -6.22 -8.33
CA PRO A 17 0.15 -5.33 -9.01
C PRO A 17 0.25 -5.52 -10.52
N GLY A 18 -0.91 -5.66 -11.18
CA GLY A 18 -1.04 -5.50 -12.62
C GLY A 18 -1.52 -4.09 -12.98
N THR A 19 -1.89 -3.90 -14.25
CA THR A 19 -2.36 -2.59 -14.74
C THR A 19 -3.57 -2.06 -13.99
N SER A 20 -4.48 -2.94 -13.57
CA SER A 20 -5.69 -2.57 -12.83
C SER A 20 -5.38 -1.97 -11.47
N GLU A 21 -4.27 -2.39 -10.84
CA GLU A 21 -3.88 -2.02 -9.48
C GLU A 21 -2.89 -0.84 -9.42
N MET A 22 -2.51 -0.23 -10.54
CA MET A 22 -1.54 0.89 -10.56
C MET A 22 -1.99 2.08 -9.69
N HIS A 23 -3.30 2.30 -9.54
CA HIS A 23 -3.83 3.32 -8.63
C HIS A 23 -3.56 2.99 -7.15
N PHE A 24 -3.51 1.71 -6.78
CA PHE A 24 -3.13 1.26 -5.45
C PHE A 24 -1.64 1.47 -5.21
N VAL A 25 -0.79 1.16 -6.19
CA VAL A 25 0.66 1.41 -6.11
C VAL A 25 0.94 2.90 -5.89
N ALA A 26 0.29 3.78 -6.65
CA ALA A 26 0.42 5.23 -6.46
C ALA A 26 -0.08 5.69 -5.07
N ALA A 27 -1.14 5.07 -4.54
CA ALA A 27 -1.62 5.37 -3.20
C ALA A 27 -0.66 4.86 -2.11
N LEU A 28 0.06 3.77 -2.35
CA LEU A 28 1.08 3.22 -1.47
C LEU A 28 2.27 4.19 -1.33
N ASP A 29 2.72 4.80 -2.44
CA ASP A 29 3.79 5.81 -2.44
C ASP A 29 3.44 7.05 -1.59
N ALA A 30 2.15 7.36 -1.45
CA ALA A 30 1.66 8.46 -0.62
C ALA A 30 1.59 8.12 0.88
N VAL A 31 1.83 6.87 1.28
CA VAL A 31 1.77 6.39 2.67
C VAL A 31 3.07 5.67 3.04
N PRO A 32 4.16 6.42 3.32
CA PRO A 32 5.51 5.87 3.51
C PRO A 32 5.65 4.94 4.72
N GLN A 33 4.69 4.94 5.64
CA GLN A 33 4.63 4.03 6.79
C GLN A 33 4.30 2.58 6.38
N MET A 34 3.66 2.35 5.22
CA MET A 34 3.35 1.00 4.74
C MET A 34 4.38 0.57 3.68
N ARG A 35 5.12 -0.49 3.97
CA ARG A 35 6.09 -1.08 3.05
C ARG A 35 5.42 -2.03 2.06
N GLY A 36 5.49 -1.69 0.78
CA GLY A 36 5.13 -2.61 -0.31
C GLY A 36 6.23 -3.61 -0.62
N ILE A 37 5.85 -4.87 -0.80
CA ILE A 37 6.65 -5.91 -1.43
C ILE A 37 5.89 -6.31 -2.70
N LEU A 38 6.46 -5.96 -3.86
CA LEU A 38 5.83 -6.10 -5.18
C LEU A 38 6.50 -7.21 -6.00
#